data_AF-A0A271KNN8-F1
#
_entry.id   AF-A0A271KNN8-F1
#
_cell.length_a   1.000
_cell.length_b   1.000
_cell.length_c   1.000
_cell.angle_alpha   90.00
_cell.angle_beta   90.00
_cell.angle_gamma   90.00
#
_symmetry.space_group_name_H-M   'P 1'
#
loop_
_entity.id
_entity.type
_entity.pdbx_description
1 polymer ?
#
loop_
_entity_poly.entity_id
_entity_poly.type
_entity_poly.pdbx_seq_one_letter_code
_entity_poly.pdbx_strand_id
1 'polypeptide(L)' 'MPTAIACYRVSTQRQERSGLGIEAQRAAVARFAKAGGIIILQEFTEIETGKGADARNGPRPPSPLARPLE' A
#
# COMPACT_ATOMS: atom_id res chain seq x y z
N MET A 1 -10.63 9.48 -28.49
CA MET A 1 -10.36 8.37 -27.55
C MET A 1 -9.94 8.99 -26.23
N PRO A 2 -10.56 8.63 -25.09
CA PRO A 2 -10.19 9.18 -23.79
C PRO A 2 -8.76 8.77 -23.42
N THR A 3 -8.07 9.64 -22.70
CA THR A 3 -6.70 9.42 -22.23
C THR A 3 -6.65 9.50 -20.71
N ALA A 4 -5.80 8.70 -20.08
CA ALA A 4 -5.63 8.68 -18.63
C ALA A 4 -4.16 8.49 -18.22
N ILE A 5 -3.90 8.79 -16.95
CA ILE A 5 -2.66 8.46 -16.25
C ILE A 5 -3.01 7.42 -15.20
N ALA A 6 -2.27 6.32 -15.13
CA ALA A 6 -2.48 5.30 -14.10
C ALA A 6 -1.57 5.54 -12.90
N CYS A 7 -2.13 5.45 -11.69
CA CYS A 7 -1.36 5.48 -10.45
C CYS A 7 -1.64 4.22 -9.64
N TYR A 8 -0.59 3.55 -9.20
CA TYR A 8 -0.64 2.37 -8.33
C TYR A 8 -0.01 2.70 -7.00
N ARG A 9 -0.55 2.17 -5.90
CA ARG A 9 -0.01 2.47 -4.57
C ARG A 9 -0.02 1.25 -3.66
N VAL A 10 1.01 1.13 -2.82
CA VAL A 10 1.09 0.20 -1.70
C VAL A 10 1.55 0.90 -0.42
N SER A 11 1.13 0.38 0.75
CA SER A 11 1.35 1.02 2.05
C SER A 11 2.61 0.57 2.80
N THR A 12 3.34 -0.39 2.24
CA THR A 12 4.61 -0.88 2.80
C THR A 12 5.58 -1.30 1.70
N GLN A 13 6.87 -1.12 1.96
CA GLN A 13 7.93 -1.62 1.08
C GLN A 13 7.90 -3.15 0.95
N ARG A 14 7.37 -3.87 1.96
CA ARG A 14 7.17 -5.33 1.89
C ARG A 14 6.13 -5.74 0.84
N GLN A 15 5.08 -4.93 0.66
CA GLN A 15 4.04 -5.17 -0.35
C GLN A 15 4.52 -4.81 -1.76
N GLU A 16 5.44 -3.85 -1.89
CA GLU A 16 6.11 -3.59 -3.15
C GLU A 16 7.01 -4.77 -3.54
N ARG A 17 7.86 -5.24 -2.63
CA ARG A 17 8.76 -6.38 -2.86
C ARG A 17 8.04 -7.68 -3.23
N SER A 18 6.78 -7.87 -2.83
CA SER A 18 6.02 -9.05 -3.25
C SER A 18 5.46 -8.93 -4.67
N GLY A 19 5.34 -7.72 -5.22
CA GLY A 19 4.79 -7.46 -6.57
C GLY A 19 3.30 -7.75 -6.74
N LEU A 20 2.73 -8.68 -5.96
CA LEU A 20 1.35 -9.17 -6.10
C LEU A 20 0.29 -8.06 -5.99
N GLY A 21 0.53 -7.06 -5.14
CA GLY A 21 -0.41 -5.96 -4.96
C GLY A 21 -0.45 -5.00 -6.15
N ILE A 22 0.70 -4.72 -6.76
CA ILE A 22 0.83 -3.79 -7.89
C ILE A 22 0.42 -4.46 -9.19
N GLU A 23 0.84 -5.71 -9.42
CA GLU A 23 0.52 -6.44 -10.65
C GLU A 23 -0.99 -6.73 -10.77
N ALA A 24 -1.68 -7.01 -9.66
CA ALA A 24 -3.13 -7.13 -9.65
C ALA A 24 -3.83 -5.80 -10.01
N GLN A 25 -3.34 -4.67 -9.49
CA GLN A 25 -3.87 -3.34 -9.83
C GLN A 25 -3.62 -3.02 -11.31
N ARG A 26 -2.41 -3.28 -11.82
CA ARG A 26 -2.04 -3.09 -13.22
C ARG A 26 -2.97 -3.87 -14.15
N ALA A 27 -3.21 -5.15 -13.85
CA ALA A 27 -4.12 -5.99 -14.62
C ALA A 27 -5.57 -5.47 -14.61
N ALA A 28 -6.06 -4.99 -13.45
CA ALA A 28 -7.39 -4.42 -13.33
C ALA A 28 -7.53 -3.12 -14.15
N VAL A 29 -6.55 -2.21 -14.05
CA VAL A 29 -6.52 -0.95 -14.81
C VAL A 29 -6.45 -1.22 -16.31
N ALA A 30 -5.61 -2.17 -16.75
CA ALA A 30 -5.50 -2.53 -18.17
C ALA A 30 -6.82 -3.08 -18.73
N ARG A 31 -7.53 -3.92 -17.96
CA ARG A 31 -8.85 -4.42 -18.35
C ARG A 31 -9.88 -3.30 -18.45
N PHE A 32 -9.90 -2.40 -17.47
CA PHE A 32 -10.79 -1.23 -17.47
C PHE A 32 -10.52 -0.32 -18.66
N ALA A 33 -9.26 0.03 -18.91
CA ALA A 33 -8.86 0.90 -20.01
C ALA A 33 -9.24 0.29 -21.37
N LYS A 34 -8.99 -1.02 -21.55
CA LYS A 34 -9.39 -1.75 -22.76
C LYS A 34 -10.90 -1.72 -22.98
N ALA A 35 -11.68 -1.98 -21.93
CA ALA A 35 -13.15 -1.97 -22.03
C ALA A 35 -13.70 -0.56 -22.34
N GLY A 36 -13.04 0.49 -21.85
CA GLY A 36 -13.45 1.89 -22.07
C GLY A 36 -12.83 2.56 -23.31
N GLY A 37 -11.97 1.89 -24.06
CA GLY A 37 -11.21 2.51 -25.15
C GLY A 37 -10.30 3.65 -24.69
N ILE A 38 -9.80 3.56 -23.45
CA ILE A 38 -8.94 4.56 -22.82
C ILE A 38 -7.48 4.25 -23.17
N ILE A 39 -6.74 5.27 -23.58
CA ILE A 39 -5.30 5.22 -23.78
C ILE A 39 -4.61 5.64 -22.49
N ILE A 40 -3.77 4.78 -21.91
CA ILE A 40 -2.94 5.12 -20.76
C ILE A 40 -1.67 5.80 -21.30
N LEU A 41 -1.47 7.06 -20.96
CA LEU A 41 -0.34 7.86 -21.44
C LEU A 41 0.92 7.67 -20.58
N GLN A 42 0.73 7.41 -19.28
CA GLN A 42 1.80 7.23 -18.32
C GLN A 42 1.31 6.45 -17.11
N GLU A 43 2.25 5.84 -16.40
CA GLU A 43 2.00 5.08 -15.19
C GLU A 43 2.97 5.49 -14.08
N PHE A 44 2.44 5.59 -12.87
CA PHE A 44 3.19 5.93 -11.66
C PHE A 44 2.95 4.90 -10.57
N THR A 45 3.97 4.65 -9.75
CA THR A 45 3.85 3.79 -8.57
C THR A 45 4.32 4.54 -7.34
N GLU A 46 3.43 4.68 -6.37
CA GLU A 46 3.72 5.31 -5.07
C GLU A 46 3.89 4.24 -3.99
N ILE A 47 4.93 4.41 -3.17
CA ILE A 47 5.19 3.55 -2.02
C ILE A 47 5.23 4.46 -0.81
N GLU A 48 4.12 4.54 -0.07
CA GLU A 48 4.07 5.30 1.17
C GLU A 48 4.04 4.35 2.36
N THR A 49 5.06 4.38 3.20
CA THR A 49 5.02 3.66 4.48
C THR A 49 4.15 4.42 5.46
N GLY A 50 2.95 3.91 5.76
CA GLY A 50 2.05 4.48 6.78
C GLY A 50 2.59 4.43 8.22
N LYS A 51 3.83 3.98 8.43
CA LYS A 51 4.53 4.04 9.73
C LYS A 51 5.14 5.42 9.93
N GLY A 52 4.31 6.40 10.26
CA GLY A 52 4.78 7.77 10.53
C GLY A 52 3.75 8.76 11.03
N ALA A 53 2.45 8.43 11.00
CA ALA A 53 1.41 9.24 11.64
C ALA A 53 0.78 8.42 12.79
N ASP A 54 1.37 8.62 13.97
CA ASP A 54 0.84 8.32 15.29
C ASP A 54 0.75 6.87 15.86
N ALA A 55 1.29 6.81 17.08
CA ALA A 55 0.95 5.96 18.22
C ALA A 55 1.51 4.53 18.34
N ARG A 56 2.36 4.39 19.38
CA ARG A 56 2.64 3.20 20.21
C ARG A 56 3.84 2.32 19.85
N ASN A 57 5.03 2.93 19.82
CA ASN A 57 6.29 2.22 20.16
C ASN A 57 6.93 2.73 21.46
N GLY A 58 6.18 3.47 22.29
CA GLY A 58 6.59 3.73 23.67
C GLY A 58 6.54 2.42 24.47
N PRO A 59 7.51 2.17 25.37
CA PRO A 59 7.50 0.97 26.21
C PRO A 59 6.15 0.83 26.90
N ARG A 60 5.54 -0.36 26.78
CA ARG A 60 4.30 -0.70 27.49
C ARG A 60 4.57 -0.46 28.99
N PRO A 61 3.79 0.38 29.69
CA PRO A 61 3.96 0.51 31.13
C PRO A 61 3.78 -0.87 31.77
N PRO A 62 4.57 -1.24 32.79
CA PRO A 62 4.47 -2.55 33.40
C PRO A 62 3.05 -2.79 33.90
N SER A 63 2.53 -3.98 33.63
CA SER A 63 1.22 -4.41 34.12
C SER A 63 1.22 -4.38 35.66
N PRO A 64 0.21 -3.77 36.31
CA PRO A 64 0.08 -3.81 37.77
C PRO A 64 -0.20 -5.22 38.32
N LEU A 65 -0.36 -6.22 37.44
CA LEU A 65 -0.58 -7.63 37.79
C LEU A 65 0.68 -8.50 37.68
N ALA A 66 1.84 -7.95 37.35
CA ALA A 66 3.10 -8.68 37.45
C ALA A 66 3.48 -8.79 38.94
N ARG A 67 2.97 -9.82 39.62
CA ARG A 67 3.51 -10.21 40.93
C ARG A 67 4.98 -10.62 40.74
N PRO A 68 5.90 -10.21 41.64
CA PRO A 68 7.23 -10.79 41.67
C PRO A 68 7.09 -12.30 41.92
N LEU A 69 7.86 -13.11 41.20
CA LEU A 69 8.17 -14.45 41.66
C LEU A 69 9.30 -14.28 42.68
N GLU A 70 8.93 -14.46 43.94
CA GLU A 70 9.76 -14.43 45.16
C GLU A 70 10.36 -13.06 45.55
#